data_AF-A0A8C3LFF5-F1
#
_entry.id   AF-A0A8C3LFF5-F1
#
_cell.length_a   1.000
_cell.length_b   1.000
_cell.length_c   1.000
_cell.angle_alpha   90.00
_cell.angle_beta   90.00
_cell.angle_gamma   90.00
#
_symmetry.space_group_name_H-M   'P 1'
#
loop_
_entity.id
_entity.type
_entity.pdbx_description
1 polymer ?
#
loop_
_entity_poly.entity_id
_entity_poly.type
_entity_poly.pdbx_seq_one_letter_code
_entity_poly.pdbx_strand_id
1 'polypeptide(L)'
;MMKWERLNDDGFTTANKIVNMKISEQFQDNKLEITCDTSTIESEKPSPKYNEELDNCCTELLETLKKMTKIQLKMEKLSSTTKGICDLEKFHHGAGSCTAPLFHTWPTAYFYEVSLKLSEMYKKELQLKQTIVQEIAHSANQDLMMVYLSSWLYQPYLDNSSKLLLEAMLLETGHRQC
;
A
#
# COMPACT_ATOMS: atom_id res chain seq x y z
N MET A 1 3.91 8.05 14.04
CA MET A 1 4.24 7.00 13.05
C MET A 1 3.38 5.77 13.33
N MET A 2 2.25 5.57 12.63
CA MET A 2 1.31 4.48 12.98
C MET A 2 0.33 4.10 11.86
N LYS A 3 -0.23 5.09 11.14
CA LYS A 3 -1.45 4.83 10.37
C LYS A 3 -1.24 3.99 9.10
N TRP A 4 -0.18 4.27 8.34
CA TRP A 4 0.15 3.47 7.15
C TRP A 4 0.50 2.04 7.51
N GLU A 5 1.41 1.85 8.48
CA GLU A 5 1.83 0.52 8.94
C GLU A 5 0.65 -0.30 9.48
N ARG A 6 -0.21 0.30 10.30
CA ARG A 6 -1.43 -0.38 10.76
C ARG A 6 -2.31 -0.84 9.60
N LEU A 7 -2.55 0.03 8.61
CA LEU A 7 -3.31 -0.36 7.41
C LEU A 7 -2.59 -1.45 6.62
N ASN A 8 -1.25 -1.43 6.60
CA ASN A 8 -0.46 -2.45 5.94
C ASN A 8 -0.62 -3.82 6.61
N ASP A 9 -0.55 -3.86 7.95
CA ASP A 9 -0.74 -5.06 8.75
C ASP A 9 -2.17 -5.60 8.64
N ASP A 10 -3.17 -4.71 8.72
CA ASP A 10 -4.59 -5.06 8.54
C ASP A 10 -4.80 -5.66 7.13
N GLY A 11 -4.30 -4.98 6.09
CA GLY A 11 -4.39 -5.45 4.70
C GLY A 11 -3.64 -6.76 4.45
N PHE A 12 -2.48 -6.95 5.08
CA PHE A 12 -1.72 -8.21 5.00
C PHE A 12 -2.52 -9.36 5.62
N THR A 13 -3.15 -9.11 6.76
CA THR A 13 -3.99 -10.10 7.45
C THR A 13 -5.15 -10.54 6.55
N THR A 14 -5.86 -9.59 5.93
CA THR A 14 -6.95 -9.90 5.00
C THR A 14 -6.44 -10.59 3.73
N ALA A 15 -5.33 -10.13 3.13
CA ALA A 15 -4.73 -10.77 1.97
C ALA A 15 -4.30 -12.22 2.25
N ASN A 16 -3.72 -12.48 3.42
CA ASN A 16 -3.34 -13.82 3.85
C ASN A 16 -4.55 -14.75 4.02
N LYS A 17 -5.67 -14.23 4.54
CA LYS A 17 -6.94 -14.99 4.58
C LYS A 17 -7.41 -15.38 3.18
N ILE A 18 -7.37 -14.45 2.22
CA ILE A 18 -7.72 -14.71 0.82
C ILE A 18 -6.88 -15.86 0.26
N VAL A 19 -5.56 -15.78 0.41
CA VAL A 19 -4.65 -16.82 -0.10
C VAL A 19 -4.89 -18.16 0.58
N ASN A 20 -5.12 -18.20 1.89
CA ASN A 20 -5.41 -19.44 2.60
C ASN A 20 -6.74 -20.09 2.13
N MET A 21 -7.77 -19.29 1.87
CA MET A 21 -9.03 -19.78 1.30
C MET A 21 -8.80 -20.37 -0.10
N LYS A 22 -8.07 -19.65 -0.97
CA LYS A 22 -7.74 -20.10 -2.33
C LYS A 22 -6.93 -21.40 -2.34
N ILE A 23 -5.93 -21.51 -1.47
CA ILE A 23 -5.13 -22.73 -1.32
C ILE A 23 -6.03 -23.89 -0.86
N SER A 24 -6.92 -23.65 0.10
CA SER A 24 -7.84 -24.67 0.60
C SER A 24 -8.83 -25.16 -0.47
N GLU A 25 -9.33 -24.26 -1.33
CA GLU A 25 -10.17 -24.61 -2.48
C GLU A 25 -9.42 -25.50 -3.47
N GLN A 26 -8.18 -25.13 -3.84
CA GLN A 26 -7.35 -25.94 -4.75
C GLN A 26 -7.06 -27.35 -4.21
N PHE A 27 -6.86 -27.48 -2.90
CA PHE A 27 -6.67 -28.80 -2.28
C PHE A 27 -7.93 -29.67 -2.28
N GLN A 28 -9.13 -29.06 -2.22
CA GLN A 28 -10.39 -29.80 -2.32
C GLN A 28 -10.65 -30.28 -3.75
N ASP A 29 -10.36 -29.44 -4.75
CA ASP A 29 -10.52 -29.79 -6.17
C ASP A 29 -9.57 -30.93 -6.57
N ASN A 30 -8.28 -30.88 -6.15
CA ASN A 30 -7.31 -31.95 -6.46
C ASN A 30 -7.64 -33.30 -5.80
N LYS A 31 -8.44 -33.33 -4.72
CA LYS A 31 -8.83 -34.58 -4.05
C LYS A 31 -9.94 -35.32 -4.80
N LEU A 32 -10.70 -34.63 -5.67
CA LEU A 32 -11.78 -35.20 -6.47
C LEU A 32 -11.27 -35.89 -7.75
N GLU A 33 -10.00 -35.69 -8.14
CA GLU A 33 -9.43 -36.26 -9.37
C GLU A 33 -8.86 -37.70 -9.21
N ILE A 34 -8.91 -38.31 -8.02
CA ILE A 34 -8.42 -39.68 -7.77
C ILE A 34 -9.58 -40.65 -7.51
N THR A 35 -10.43 -40.87 -8.51
CA THR A 35 -11.30 -42.06 -8.57
C THR A 35 -11.50 -42.48 -10.03
N CYS A 36 -10.91 -43.61 -10.43
CA CYS A 36 -11.10 -44.19 -11.75
C CYS A 36 -12.24 -45.24 -11.76
N ASP A 37 -13.06 -45.11 -12.80
CA ASP A 37 -13.86 -46.12 -13.53
C ASP A 37 -15.10 -46.76 -12.88
N THR A 38 -16.28 -46.23 -13.21
CA THR A 38 -17.18 -46.78 -14.26
C THR A 38 -18.52 -46.04 -14.24
N SER A 39 -19.00 -45.66 -15.43
CA SER A 39 -20.38 -45.32 -15.82
C SER A 39 -20.66 -43.87 -16.21
N THR A 40 -21.17 -43.77 -17.42
CA THR A 40 -21.68 -42.64 -18.18
C THR A 40 -22.82 -41.96 -17.44
N ILE A 41 -22.61 -40.74 -16.91
CA ILE A 41 -23.68 -39.76 -16.68
C ILE A 41 -23.08 -38.36 -16.90
N GLU A 42 -23.76 -37.56 -17.72
CA GLU A 42 -23.45 -36.17 -18.02
C GLU A 42 -23.18 -35.37 -16.74
N SER A 43 -21.91 -35.00 -16.53
CA SER A 43 -21.50 -34.18 -15.39
C SER A 43 -21.93 -32.73 -15.68
N GLU A 44 -23.06 -32.34 -15.11
CA GLU A 44 -23.35 -30.93 -14.86
C GLU A 44 -22.11 -30.30 -14.22
N LYS A 45 -21.53 -29.30 -14.91
CA LYS A 45 -20.47 -28.45 -14.35
C LYS A 45 -20.95 -27.99 -12.96
N PRO A 46 -20.21 -28.27 -11.87
CA PRO A 46 -20.57 -27.70 -10.59
C PRO A 46 -20.54 -26.19 -10.77
N SER A 47 -21.69 -25.54 -10.55
CA SER A 47 -21.76 -24.10 -10.50
C SER A 47 -20.76 -23.63 -9.44
N PRO A 48 -19.97 -22.56 -9.71
CA PRO A 48 -19.02 -22.08 -8.73
C PRO A 48 -19.78 -21.74 -7.45
N LYS A 49 -19.47 -22.46 -6.36
CA LYS A 49 -20.01 -22.15 -5.03
C LYS A 49 -19.60 -20.71 -4.74
N TYR A 50 -20.59 -19.83 -4.70
CA TYR A 50 -20.39 -18.45 -4.29
C TYR A 50 -19.77 -18.45 -2.88
N ASN A 51 -18.53 -17.98 -2.78
CA ASN A 51 -17.82 -17.86 -1.51
C ASN A 51 -18.00 -16.44 -0.96
N GLU A 52 -19.06 -16.26 -0.16
CA GLU A 52 -19.40 -14.99 0.48
C GLU A 52 -18.26 -14.48 1.39
N GLU A 53 -17.52 -15.38 2.02
CA GLU A 53 -16.39 -15.02 2.89
C GLU A 53 -15.21 -14.45 2.09
N LEU A 54 -14.95 -15.00 0.90
CA LEU A 54 -13.95 -14.48 -0.03
C LEU A 54 -14.32 -13.07 -0.52
N ASP A 55 -15.58 -12.85 -0.90
CA ASP A 55 -16.05 -11.53 -1.36
C ASP A 55 -15.96 -10.47 -0.24
N ASN A 56 -16.31 -10.86 0.98
CA ASN A 56 -16.16 -10.00 2.17
C ASN A 56 -14.69 -9.63 2.41
N CYS A 57 -13.76 -10.58 2.28
CA CYS A 57 -12.33 -10.30 2.40
C CYS A 57 -11.81 -9.39 1.28
N CYS A 58 -12.24 -9.59 0.03
CA CYS A 58 -11.90 -8.72 -1.08
C CYS A 58 -12.40 -7.28 -0.85
N THR A 59 -13.62 -7.14 -0.34
CA THR A 59 -14.22 -5.85 0.01
C THR A 59 -13.44 -5.15 1.14
N GLU A 60 -13.08 -5.88 2.20
CA GLU A 60 -12.27 -5.35 3.30
C GLU A 60 -10.88 -4.89 2.81
N LEU A 61 -10.25 -5.67 1.93
CA LEU A 61 -8.94 -5.34 1.35
C LEU A 61 -9.02 -4.09 0.47
N LEU A 62 -10.07 -3.96 -0.34
CA LEU A 62 -10.36 -2.77 -1.15
C LEU A 62 -10.57 -1.52 -0.26
N GLU A 63 -11.30 -1.65 0.85
CA GLU A 63 -11.49 -0.54 1.79
C GLU A 63 -10.18 -0.11 2.46
N THR A 64 -9.33 -1.08 2.80
CA THR A 64 -7.97 -0.81 3.31
C THR A 64 -7.14 -0.05 2.28
N LEU A 65 -7.16 -0.47 1.03
CA LEU A 65 -6.49 0.21 -0.08
C LEU A 65 -7.01 1.64 -0.27
N LYS A 66 -8.33 1.86 -0.24
CA LYS A 66 -8.92 3.22 -0.29
C LYS A 66 -8.42 4.12 0.84
N LYS A 67 -8.27 3.58 2.06
CA LYS A 67 -7.72 4.32 3.20
C LYS A 67 -6.24 4.67 2.99
N MET A 68 -5.45 3.76 2.41
CA MET A 68 -4.04 4.02 2.03
C MET A 68 -3.93 5.10 0.95
N THR A 69 -4.78 5.04 -0.09
CA THR A 69 -4.86 6.09 -1.13
C THR A 69 -5.10 7.47 -0.53
N LYS A 70 -5.99 7.58 0.46
CA LYS A 70 -6.22 8.85 1.17
C LYS A 70 -4.99 9.37 1.91
N ILE A 71 -4.10 8.49 2.40
CA ILE A 71 -2.84 8.91 3.03
C ILE A 71 -1.87 9.41 1.96
N GLN A 72 -1.72 8.67 0.87
CA GLN A 72 -0.83 9.02 -0.23
C GLN A 72 -1.22 10.36 -0.87
N LEU A 73 -2.51 10.62 -1.10
CA LEU A 73 -3.01 11.91 -1.58
C LEU A 73 -2.69 13.08 -0.64
N LYS A 74 -2.67 12.85 0.68
CA LYS A 74 -2.25 13.88 1.65
C LYS A 74 -0.76 14.17 1.55
N MET A 75 0.07 13.15 1.31
CA MET A 75 1.51 13.32 1.07
C MET A 75 1.77 14.11 -0.21
N GLU A 76 1.07 13.79 -1.31
CA GLU A 76 1.18 14.54 -2.57
C GLU A 76 0.76 16.00 -2.42
N LYS A 77 -0.35 16.24 -1.70
CA LYS A 77 -0.82 17.60 -1.41
C LYS A 77 0.19 18.38 -0.57
N LEU A 78 0.78 17.76 0.46
CA LEU A 78 1.83 18.38 1.27
C LEU A 78 3.02 18.76 0.39
N SER A 79 3.55 17.83 -0.40
CA SER A 79 4.68 18.08 -1.30
C SER A 79 4.39 19.21 -2.30
N SER A 80 3.20 19.21 -2.90
CA SER A 80 2.77 20.27 -3.83
C SER A 80 2.68 21.64 -3.14
N THR A 81 2.17 21.68 -1.91
CA THR A 81 2.07 22.90 -1.11
C THR A 81 3.46 23.43 -0.76
N THR A 82 4.37 22.57 -0.30
CA THR A 82 5.75 22.95 0.02
C THR A 82 6.52 23.43 -1.21
N LYS A 83 6.28 22.83 -2.39
CA LYS A 83 6.84 23.35 -3.65
C LYS A 83 6.43 24.80 -3.90
N GLY A 84 5.14 25.11 -3.73
CA GLY A 84 4.64 26.47 -3.86
C GLY A 84 5.30 27.46 -2.89
N ILE A 85 5.58 27.01 -1.66
CA ILE A 85 6.35 27.80 -0.69
C ILE A 85 7.78 28.04 -1.18
N CYS A 86 8.47 27.01 -1.69
CA CYS A 86 9.82 27.16 -2.24
C CYS A 86 9.85 28.14 -3.43
N ASP A 87 8.87 28.06 -4.32
CA ASP A 87 8.77 28.93 -5.49
C ASP A 87 8.50 30.39 -5.07
N LEU A 88 7.64 30.58 -4.06
CA LEU A 88 7.36 31.89 -3.48
C LEU A 88 8.59 32.49 -2.78
N GLU A 89 9.30 31.70 -1.97
CA GLU A 89 10.56 32.13 -1.35
C GLU A 89 11.57 32.57 -2.41
N LYS A 90 11.79 31.77 -3.47
CA LYS A 90 12.70 32.13 -4.57
C LYS A 90 12.31 33.45 -5.24
N PHE A 91 11.01 33.70 -5.42
CA PHE A 91 10.51 34.95 -5.98
C PHE A 91 10.82 36.15 -5.06
N HIS A 92 10.65 36.00 -3.74
CA HIS A 92 10.90 37.07 -2.77
C HIS A 92 12.38 37.32 -2.45
N HIS A 93 13.27 36.34 -2.65
CA HIS A 93 14.72 36.52 -2.43
C HIS A 93 15.34 37.59 -3.34
N GLY A 94 14.71 37.95 -4.46
CA GLY A 94 15.12 39.09 -5.29
C GLY A 94 14.82 40.48 -4.69
N ALA A 95 14.03 40.55 -3.61
CA ALA A 95 13.53 41.80 -3.02
C ALA A 95 14.16 42.17 -1.66
N GLY A 96 15.19 41.44 -1.20
CA GLY A 96 15.99 41.81 -0.01
C GLY A 96 15.35 41.53 1.35
N SER A 97 14.27 40.74 1.43
CA SER A 97 13.64 40.40 2.73
C SER A 97 14.25 39.14 3.35
N CYS A 98 14.81 39.29 4.56
CA CYS A 98 15.19 38.16 5.43
C CYS A 98 13.91 37.42 5.87
N THR A 99 13.65 36.25 5.28
CA THR A 99 12.50 35.42 5.66
C THR A 99 12.78 34.68 6.96
N ALA A 100 11.89 34.80 7.94
CA ALA A 100 11.96 33.99 9.16
C ALA A 100 11.95 32.49 8.80
N PRO A 101 12.74 31.65 9.49
CA PRO A 101 12.81 30.23 9.19
C PRO A 101 11.45 29.56 9.43
N LEU A 102 10.96 28.80 8.44
CA LEU A 102 9.68 28.06 8.52
C LEU A 102 9.81 26.73 9.27
N PHE A 103 11.03 26.19 9.35
CA PHE A 103 11.37 24.95 10.05
C PHE A 103 12.47 25.22 11.06
N HIS A 104 12.66 24.30 12.03
CA HIS A 104 13.61 24.51 13.12
C HIS A 104 15.06 24.58 12.63
N THR A 105 15.48 23.63 11.81
CA THR A 105 16.86 23.51 11.31
C THR A 105 16.95 23.32 9.80
N TRP A 106 15.86 22.92 9.14
CA TRP A 106 15.87 22.63 7.70
C TRP A 106 15.57 23.85 6.82
N PRO A 107 16.30 24.03 5.70
CA PRO A 107 15.85 24.90 4.63
C PRO A 107 14.54 24.39 4.02
N THR A 108 13.66 25.29 3.60
CA THR A 108 12.37 24.93 2.96
C THR A 108 12.57 24.04 1.72
N ALA A 109 13.61 24.30 0.93
CA ALA A 109 13.97 23.48 -0.22
C ALA A 109 14.26 22.02 0.16
N TYR A 110 15.00 21.79 1.25
CA TYR A 110 15.31 20.45 1.72
C TYR A 110 14.06 19.73 2.26
N PHE A 111 13.20 20.43 3.00
CA PHE A 111 11.91 19.88 3.44
C PHE A 111 11.04 19.47 2.23
N TYR A 112 11.03 20.28 1.16
CA TYR A 112 10.35 19.94 -0.08
C TYR A 112 10.92 18.67 -0.71
N GLU A 113 12.23 18.57 -0.89
CA GLU A 113 12.89 17.40 -1.48
C GLU A 113 12.55 16.11 -0.70
N VAL A 114 12.63 16.16 0.63
CA VAL A 114 12.26 15.02 1.48
C VAL A 114 10.77 14.67 1.35
N SER A 115 9.89 15.68 1.35
CA SER A 115 8.45 15.48 1.18
C SER A 115 8.09 14.83 -0.16
N LEU A 116 8.75 15.26 -1.24
CA LEU A 116 8.57 14.72 -2.59
C LEU A 116 9.06 13.27 -2.64
N LYS A 117 10.28 13.01 -2.15
CA LYS A 117 10.85 11.66 -2.10
C LYS A 117 9.92 10.69 -1.39
N LEU A 118 9.44 11.04 -0.19
CA LEU A 118 8.50 10.20 0.56
C LEU A 118 7.20 9.99 -0.23
N SER A 119 6.61 11.06 -0.77
CA SER A 119 5.38 10.97 -1.55
C SER A 119 5.50 10.01 -2.74
N GLU A 120 6.61 10.05 -3.47
CA GLU A 120 6.87 9.18 -4.63
C GLU A 120 7.07 7.71 -4.23
N MET A 121 7.80 7.44 -3.14
CA MET A 121 8.00 6.08 -2.63
C MET A 121 6.67 5.44 -2.21
N TYR A 122 5.87 6.15 -1.42
CA TYR A 122 4.54 5.67 -1.01
C TYR A 122 3.57 5.53 -2.20
N LYS A 123 3.74 6.34 -3.24
CA LYS A 123 2.98 6.19 -4.50
C LYS A 123 3.30 4.88 -5.20
N LYS A 124 4.58 4.56 -5.37
CA LYS A 124 5.03 3.30 -5.99
C LYS A 124 4.57 2.08 -5.19
N GLU A 125 4.70 2.14 -3.88
CA GLU A 125 4.20 1.08 -2.99
C GLU A 125 2.69 0.92 -3.10
N LEU A 126 1.93 2.01 -3.15
CA LEU A 126 0.48 1.95 -3.33
C LEU A 126 0.08 1.33 -4.69
N GLN A 127 0.80 1.65 -5.77
CA GLN A 127 0.56 1.06 -7.09
C GLN A 127 0.77 -0.45 -7.09
N LEU A 128 1.84 -0.93 -6.44
CA LEU A 128 2.05 -2.37 -6.23
C LEU A 128 0.88 -3.01 -5.50
N LYS A 129 0.45 -2.40 -4.39
CA LYS A 129 -0.69 -2.90 -3.60
C LYS A 129 -1.98 -2.91 -4.43
N GLN A 130 -2.22 -1.91 -5.29
CA GLN A 130 -3.36 -1.90 -6.22
C GLN A 130 -3.33 -3.11 -7.16
N THR A 131 -2.18 -3.42 -7.77
CA THR A 131 -2.02 -4.61 -8.61
C THR A 131 -2.27 -5.88 -7.82
N ILE A 132 -1.72 -6.00 -6.61
CA ILE A 132 -1.95 -7.17 -5.76
C ILE A 132 -3.45 -7.35 -5.47
N VAL A 133 -4.17 -6.30 -5.06
CA VAL A 133 -5.62 -6.40 -4.76
C VAL A 133 -6.44 -6.84 -5.97
N GLN A 134 -6.06 -6.41 -7.18
CA GLN A 134 -6.76 -6.79 -8.41
C GLN A 134 -6.56 -8.28 -8.75
N GLU A 135 -5.38 -8.84 -8.46
CA GLU A 135 -4.99 -10.17 -8.95
C GLU A 135 -5.07 -11.28 -7.88
N ILE A 136 -4.99 -10.95 -6.58
CA ILE A 136 -4.77 -11.94 -5.52
C ILE A 136 -5.89 -12.98 -5.40
N ALA A 137 -7.15 -12.60 -5.62
CA ALA A 137 -8.29 -13.53 -5.58
C ALA A 137 -8.46 -14.33 -6.88
N HIS A 138 -7.91 -13.83 -7.99
CA HIS A 138 -8.02 -14.42 -9.32
C HIS A 138 -6.86 -15.35 -9.67
N SER A 139 -5.74 -15.27 -8.95
CA SER A 139 -4.58 -16.14 -9.18
C SER A 139 -4.90 -17.61 -8.88
N ALA A 140 -4.52 -18.48 -9.80
CA ALA A 140 -4.50 -19.93 -9.61
C ALA A 140 -3.10 -20.44 -9.22
N ASN A 141 -2.04 -19.65 -9.43
CA ASN A 141 -0.66 -20.05 -9.14
C ASN A 141 -0.31 -19.74 -7.68
N GLN A 142 0.03 -20.78 -6.91
CA GLN A 142 0.39 -20.66 -5.50
C GLN A 142 1.66 -19.86 -5.26
N ASP A 143 2.72 -20.08 -6.06
CA ASP A 143 3.97 -19.33 -5.93
C ASP A 143 3.73 -17.84 -6.16
N LEU A 144 2.89 -17.48 -7.13
CA LEU A 144 2.52 -16.10 -7.40
C LEU A 144 1.75 -15.47 -6.23
N MET A 145 0.83 -16.22 -5.59
CA MET A 145 0.14 -15.75 -4.38
C MET A 145 1.13 -15.48 -3.23
N MET A 146 2.15 -16.33 -3.07
CA MET A 146 3.20 -16.11 -2.06
C MET A 146 4.07 -14.89 -2.39
N VAL A 147 4.36 -14.64 -3.67
CA VAL A 147 5.03 -13.41 -4.11
C VAL A 147 4.19 -12.18 -3.78
N TYR A 148 2.87 -12.22 -3.97
CA TYR A 148 1.97 -11.12 -3.59
C TYR A 148 1.97 -10.87 -2.08
N LEU A 149 1.88 -11.91 -1.26
CA LEU A 149 1.92 -11.78 0.21
C LEU A 149 3.24 -11.20 0.70
N SER A 150 4.37 -11.74 0.21
CA SER A 150 5.70 -11.24 0.59
C SER A 150 5.91 -9.80 0.15
N SER A 151 5.49 -9.46 -1.08
CA SER A 151 5.54 -8.09 -1.60
C SER A 151 4.71 -7.13 -0.76
N TRP A 152 3.52 -7.55 -0.32
CA TRP A 152 2.68 -6.74 0.58
C TRP A 152 3.34 -6.52 1.94
N LEU A 153 3.91 -7.58 2.53
CA LEU A 153 4.52 -7.57 3.85
C LEU A 153 5.77 -6.68 3.90
N TYR A 154 6.69 -6.88 2.95
CA TYR A 154 8.02 -6.26 2.99
C TYR A 154 8.07 -4.85 2.39
N GLN A 155 7.02 -4.42 1.68
CA GLN A 155 6.89 -3.06 1.13
C GLN A 155 8.13 -2.62 0.33
N PRO A 156 8.48 -3.32 -0.77
CA PRO A 156 9.78 -3.22 -1.43
C PRO A 156 10.12 -1.82 -1.97
N TYR A 157 9.12 -0.95 -2.15
CA TYR A 157 9.34 0.42 -2.63
C TYR A 157 9.59 1.43 -1.50
N LEU A 158 9.59 0.99 -0.23
CA LEU A 158 9.91 1.82 0.92
C LEU A 158 11.35 1.59 1.42
N ASP A 159 12.25 2.53 1.13
CA ASP A 159 13.58 2.60 1.72
C ASP A 159 13.53 2.56 3.26
N ASN A 160 14.54 1.95 3.86
CA ASN A 160 14.75 1.95 5.32
C ASN A 160 14.83 3.37 5.91
N SER A 161 15.28 4.36 5.12
CA SER A 161 15.35 5.76 5.55
C SER A 161 14.00 6.45 5.65
N SER A 162 12.93 5.90 5.07
CA SER A 162 11.61 6.55 5.02
C SER A 162 11.06 6.90 6.41
N LYS A 163 11.21 5.97 7.35
CA LYS A 163 10.81 6.15 8.75
C LYS A 163 11.60 7.26 9.43
N LEU A 164 12.92 7.25 9.27
CA LEU A 164 13.81 8.28 9.81
C LEU A 164 13.47 9.66 9.26
N LEU A 165 13.25 9.78 7.94
CA LEU A 165 12.88 11.02 7.29
C LEU A 165 11.53 11.55 7.79
N LEU A 166 10.53 10.67 7.98
CA LEU A 166 9.24 11.07 8.51
C LEU A 166 9.35 11.60 9.95
N GLU A 167 10.14 10.95 10.81
CA GLU A 167 10.36 11.45 12.18
C GLU A 167 11.09 12.78 12.18
N ALA A 168 12.11 12.94 11.32
CA ALA A 168 12.81 14.20 11.17
C ALA A 168 11.86 15.32 10.72
N MET A 169 11.00 15.09 9.73
CA MET A 169 10.00 16.09 9.31
C MET A 169 9.03 16.49 10.44
N LEU A 170 8.66 15.55 11.32
CA LEU A 170 7.79 15.85 12.45
C LEU A 170 8.51 16.69 13.52
N LEU A 171 9.80 16.43 13.77
CA LEU A 171 10.64 17.26 14.64
C LEU A 171 10.79 18.68 14.07
N GLU A 172 11.11 18.78 12.78
CA GLU A 172 11.32 20.06 12.08
C GLU A 172 10.08 20.95 12.06
N THR A 173 8.90 20.37 12.16
CA THR A 173 7.62 21.09 12.21
C THR A 173 7.06 21.25 13.63
N GLY A 174 7.77 20.77 14.66
CA GLY A 174 7.34 20.84 16.06
C GLY A 174 6.19 19.88 16.41
N HIS A 175 5.80 18.97 15.52
CA HIS A 175 4.79 17.94 15.78
C HIS A 175 5.33 16.77 16.61
N ARG A 176 6.66 16.67 16.74
CA ARG A 176 7.37 15.81 17.70
C ARG A 176 8.19 16.70 18.62
N GLN A 177 8.17 16.37 19.92
CA GLN A 177 9.09 16.94 20.89
C GLN A 177 10.43 16.19 20.82
N CYS A 178 11.53 16.93 21.02
CA CYS A 178 12.87 16.36 21.21
C CYS A 178 12.98 15.64 22.55
#